data_AF-A0AAE1KQM1-F1
#
_entry.id   AF-A0AAE1KQM1-F1
#
_cell.length_a   1.000
_cell.length_b   1.000
_cell.length_c   1.000
_cell.angle_alpha   90.00
_cell.angle_beta   90.00
_cell.angle_gamma   90.00
#
_symmetry.space_group_name_H-M   'P 1'
#
loop_
_entity.id
_entity.type
_entity.pdbx_description
1 polymer ?
#
loop_
_entity_poly.entity_id
_entity_poly.type
_entity_poly.pdbx_seq_one_letter_code
_entity_poly.pdbx_strand_id
1 'polypeptide(L)'
;MCRVPVKPLILRYYEDQLALYSQSIWLCQCSGKSGLTHQEAWTSEADVRILLASSFPEVLLAPILDSIHLSTMPLDHLLETALNLCHTRFHPGEELTMLGLHQRQVRVIKSRKILV
;
A
#
# COMPACT_ATOMS: atom_id res chain seq x y z
N MET A 1 6.08 9.50 -5.56
CA MET A 1 6.92 10.61 -6.04
C MET A 1 6.18 11.86 -5.60
N CYS A 2 6.83 12.76 -4.88
CA CYS A 2 6.20 13.98 -4.36
C CYS A 2 5.55 14.76 -5.51
N ARG A 3 4.26 15.12 -5.39
CA ARG A 3 3.56 15.87 -6.42
C ARG A 3 3.41 17.34 -6.03
N VAL A 4 3.64 18.22 -6.99
CA VAL A 4 3.29 19.65 -6.92
C VAL A 4 1.91 19.85 -7.53
N PRO A 5 1.03 20.65 -6.91
CA PRO A 5 -0.14 21.19 -7.58
C PRO A 5 0.30 22.05 -8.77
N VAL A 6 -0.16 21.73 -9.98
CA VAL A 6 0.24 22.39 -11.24
C VAL A 6 0.17 23.93 -11.16
N LYS A 7 1.33 24.59 -11.24
CA LYS A 7 1.49 26.05 -11.46
C LYS A 7 2.30 26.28 -12.75
N PRO A 8 1.93 27.25 -13.60
CA PRO A 8 2.64 27.52 -14.86
C PRO A 8 3.97 28.23 -14.59
N LEU A 9 5.02 27.88 -15.34
CA LEU A 9 6.43 28.24 -15.11
C LEU A 9 6.95 29.28 -16.11
N ILE A 10 7.63 30.32 -15.61
CA ILE A 10 8.65 31.12 -16.32
C ILE A 10 9.82 31.28 -15.33
N LEU A 11 11.05 30.87 -15.71
CA LEU A 11 12.16 30.54 -14.78
C LEU A 11 13.30 31.57 -14.73
N ARG A 12 13.71 31.92 -13.50
CA ARG A 12 15.11 31.99 -13.05
C ARG A 12 15.42 30.70 -12.26
N TYR A 13 16.08 29.76 -12.92
CA TYR A 13 15.96 28.31 -12.66
C TYR A 13 16.30 27.80 -11.25
N TYR A 14 17.31 28.32 -10.55
CA TYR A 14 17.75 27.72 -9.27
C TYR A 14 17.02 28.29 -8.06
N GLU A 15 16.95 29.62 -7.96
CA GLU A 15 16.28 30.31 -6.84
C GLU A 15 14.78 30.00 -6.82
N ASP A 16 14.13 29.92 -7.99
CA ASP A 16 12.72 29.58 -8.10
C ASP A 16 12.43 28.14 -7.66
N GLN A 17 13.35 27.20 -7.92
CA GLN A 17 13.23 25.80 -7.49
C GLN A 17 13.38 25.68 -5.97
N LEU A 18 14.35 26.40 -5.38
CA LEU A 18 14.49 26.46 -3.92
C LEU A 18 13.25 27.09 -3.27
N ALA A 19 12.71 28.16 -3.87
CA ALA A 19 11.48 28.79 -3.42
C ALA A 19 10.26 27.87 -3.56
N LEU A 20 10.23 27.00 -4.56
CA LEU A 20 9.17 25.99 -4.74
C LEU A 20 9.28 24.85 -3.72
N TYR A 21 10.50 24.36 -3.44
CA TYR A 21 10.71 23.27 -2.48
C TYR A 21 10.44 23.67 -1.03
N SER A 22 10.64 24.94 -0.69
CA SER A 22 10.31 25.49 0.63
C SER A 22 8.82 25.80 0.82
N GLN A 23 8.01 25.82 -0.25
CA GLN A 23 6.57 26.02 -0.12
C GLN A 23 5.89 24.76 0.43
N SER A 24 4.97 24.94 1.38
CA SER A 24 4.13 23.88 1.96
C SER A 24 2.95 23.48 1.06
N ILE A 25 3.22 23.20 -0.22
CA ILE A 25 2.20 22.87 -1.23
C ILE A 25 2.26 21.40 -1.67
N TRP A 26 3.19 20.62 -1.12
CA TRP A 26 3.46 19.26 -1.53
C TRP A 26 2.54 18.26 -0.81
N LEU A 27 2.34 17.14 -1.49
CA LEU A 27 1.59 15.99 -1.00
C LEU A 27 2.48 14.75 -1.02
N CYS A 28 2.47 14.00 0.08
CA CYS A 28 3.00 12.65 0.11
C CYS A 28 1.99 11.69 -0.55
N GLN A 29 2.35 11.11 -1.68
CA GLN A 29 1.47 10.21 -2.42
C GLN A 29 1.15 8.93 -1.63
N CYS A 30 2.09 8.45 -0.83
CA CYS A 30 1.94 7.19 -0.09
C CYS A 30 1.03 7.33 1.14
N SER A 31 1.02 8.50 1.81
CA SER A 31 0.19 8.72 3.02
C SER A 31 -1.03 9.62 2.80
N GLY A 32 -1.09 10.34 1.67
CA GLY A 32 -2.11 11.35 1.41
C GLY A 32 -1.94 12.65 2.22
N LYS A 33 -0.89 12.77 3.05
CA LYS A 33 -0.61 14.00 3.79
C LYS A 33 -0.30 15.15 2.82
N SER A 34 -1.04 16.24 2.95
CA SER A 34 -0.89 17.47 2.17
C SER A 34 -0.33 18.61 3.02
N GLY A 35 0.04 19.73 2.37
CA GLY A 35 0.52 20.91 3.08
C GLY A 35 1.97 20.75 3.57
N LEU A 36 2.74 19.89 2.91
CA LEU A 36 4.12 19.60 3.26
C LEU A 36 5.07 20.41 2.38
N THR A 37 6.27 20.68 2.87
CA THR A 37 7.40 21.06 2.03
C THR A 37 7.85 19.87 1.18
N HIS A 38 8.69 20.11 0.16
CA HIS A 38 9.20 19.02 -0.67
C HIS A 38 9.97 17.99 0.16
N GLN A 39 10.82 18.44 1.10
CA GLN A 39 11.63 17.57 1.94
C GLN A 39 10.76 16.73 2.89
N GLU A 40 9.74 17.32 3.49
CA GLU A 40 8.80 16.60 4.36
C GLU A 40 7.97 15.57 3.58
N ALA A 41 7.50 15.93 2.38
CA ALA A 41 6.81 14.98 1.52
C ALA A 41 7.73 13.82 1.10
N TRP A 42 9.00 14.11 0.79
CA TRP A 42 10.00 13.12 0.39
C TRP A 42 10.34 12.15 1.52
N THR A 43 10.63 12.68 2.71
CA THR A 43 10.91 11.88 3.90
C THR A 43 9.71 11.03 4.28
N SER A 44 8.50 11.61 4.30
CA SER A 44 7.27 10.86 4.53
C SER A 44 7.05 9.75 3.49
N GLU A 45 7.39 9.98 2.23
CA GLU A 45 7.30 8.96 1.18
C GLU A 45 8.27 7.80 1.40
N ALA A 46 9.48 8.08 1.86
CA ALA A 46 10.48 7.05 2.17
C ALA A 46 10.04 6.22 3.38
N ASP A 47 9.61 6.88 4.46
CA ASP A 47 9.19 6.22 5.70
C ASP A 47 8.00 5.28 5.46
N VAL A 48 7.00 5.74 4.70
CA VAL A 48 5.82 4.92 4.39
C VAL A 48 6.19 3.73 3.50
N ARG A 49 7.12 3.89 2.55
CA ARG A 49 7.61 2.76 1.74
C ARG A 49 8.31 1.71 2.59
N ILE A 50 9.18 2.12 3.51
CA ILE A 50 9.88 1.21 4.42
C ILE A 50 8.86 0.49 5.31
N LEU A 51 7.90 1.22 5.86
CA LEU A 51 6.83 0.65 6.67
C LEU A 51 5.99 -0.37 5.89
N LEU A 52 5.57 -0.04 4.67
CA LEU A 52 4.78 -0.95 3.84
C LEU A 52 5.57 -2.20 3.48
N ALA A 53 6.85 -2.06 3.13
CA ALA A 53 7.71 -3.20 2.81
C ALA A 53 7.92 -4.15 4.00
N SER A 54 7.95 -3.62 5.23
CA SER A 54 8.15 -4.45 6.43
C SER A 54 6.85 -5.01 7.03
N SER A 55 5.72 -4.31 6.85
CA SER A 55 4.43 -4.69 7.46
C SER A 55 3.52 -5.49 6.55
N PHE A 56 3.66 -5.36 5.22
CA PHE A 56 2.76 -6.04 4.28
C PHE A 56 3.14 -7.52 4.12
N PRO A 57 2.19 -8.47 4.32
CA PRO A 57 2.48 -9.88 4.17
C PRO A 57 2.76 -10.26 2.70
N GLU A 58 3.96 -10.74 2.41
CA GLU A 58 4.38 -11.11 1.04
C GLU A 58 3.48 -12.21 0.43
N VAL A 59 2.95 -13.11 1.27
CA VAL A 59 2.02 -14.18 0.87
C VAL A 59 0.72 -13.66 0.25
N LEU A 60 0.32 -12.43 0.56
CA LEU A 60 -0.87 -11.78 0.03
C LEU A 60 -0.61 -11.04 -1.29
N LEU A 61 0.64 -10.76 -1.62
CA LEU A 61 0.99 -9.95 -2.79
C LEU A 61 0.52 -10.62 -4.08
N ALA A 62 0.92 -11.88 -4.29
CA ALA A 62 0.53 -12.64 -5.47
C ALA A 62 -1.00 -12.80 -5.63
N PRO A 63 -1.79 -13.28 -4.65
CA PRO A 63 -3.22 -13.46 -4.82
C PRO A 63 -3.98 -12.14 -5.04
N ILE A 64 -3.54 -11.04 -4.43
CA ILE A 64 -4.15 -9.72 -4.68
C ILE A 64 -3.80 -9.26 -6.09
N LEU A 65 -2.55 -9.32 -6.52
CA LEU A 65 -2.15 -8.92 -7.87
C LEU A 65 -2.87 -9.75 -8.95
N ASP A 66 -3.00 -11.06 -8.76
CA ASP A 66 -3.76 -11.96 -9.64
C ASP A 66 -5.21 -11.49 -9.79
N SER A 67 -5.82 -10.98 -8.71
CA SER A 67 -7.21 -10.50 -8.74
C SER A 67 -7.38 -9.15 -9.44
N ILE A 68 -6.32 -8.34 -9.52
CA ILE A 68 -6.37 -6.96 -10.01
C ILE A 68 -5.88 -6.83 -11.45
N HIS A 69 -4.85 -7.58 -11.84
CA HIS A 69 -4.04 -7.33 -13.04
C HIS A 69 -4.85 -7.16 -14.33
N LEU A 70 -5.98 -7.84 -14.47
CA LEU A 70 -6.85 -7.80 -15.65
C LEU A 70 -8.33 -7.63 -15.31
N SER A 71 -8.63 -7.15 -14.11
CA SER A 71 -10.03 -6.99 -13.69
C SER A 71 -10.67 -5.81 -14.39
N THR A 72 -11.88 -6.02 -14.92
CA THR A 72 -12.76 -4.98 -15.47
C THR A 72 -13.80 -4.50 -14.47
N MET A 73 -13.72 -4.98 -13.23
CA MET A 73 -14.66 -4.61 -12.17
C MET A 73 -14.46 -3.16 -11.74
N PRO A 74 -15.52 -2.49 -11.25
CA PRO A 74 -15.39 -1.21 -10.56
C PRO A 74 -14.42 -1.32 -9.39
N LEU A 75 -13.66 -0.27 -9.13
CA LEU A 75 -12.61 -0.25 -8.10
C LEU A 75 -13.14 -0.66 -6.72
N ASP A 76 -14.33 -0.19 -6.34
CA ASP A 76 -14.94 -0.48 -5.03
C ASP A 76 -15.21 -1.98 -4.86
N HIS A 77 -15.73 -2.64 -5.89
CA HIS A 77 -15.97 -4.09 -5.85
C HIS A 77 -14.68 -4.90 -5.88
N LEU A 78 -13.66 -4.42 -6.60
CA LEU A 78 -12.35 -5.06 -6.63
C LEU A 78 -11.66 -4.97 -5.26
N LEU A 79 -11.78 -3.83 -4.58
CA LEU A 79 -11.30 -3.66 -3.20
C LEU A 79 -12.00 -4.62 -2.24
N GLU A 80 -13.33 -4.71 -2.32
CA GLU A 80 -14.12 -5.65 -1.51
C GLU A 80 -13.68 -7.10 -1.76
N THR A 81 -13.44 -7.48 -3.01
CA THR A 81 -12.96 -8.81 -3.39
C THR A 81 -11.58 -9.10 -2.81
N ALA A 82 -10.64 -8.14 -2.90
CA ALA A 82 -9.30 -8.27 -2.33
C ALA A 82 -9.35 -8.38 -0.80
N LEU A 83 -10.17 -7.57 -0.13
CA LEU A 83 -10.36 -7.65 1.32
C LEU A 83 -10.94 -9.00 1.74
N ASN A 84 -11.93 -9.50 1.01
CA ASN A 84 -12.49 -10.82 1.24
C ASN A 84 -11.42 -11.92 1.09
N LEU A 85 -10.54 -11.84 0.09
CA LEU A 85 -9.41 -12.77 -0.06
C LEU A 85 -8.48 -12.74 1.17
N CYS A 86 -8.18 -11.55 1.69
CA CYS A 86 -7.33 -11.40 2.88
C CYS A 86 -7.96 -12.00 4.15
N HIS A 87 -9.28 -11.86 4.33
CA HIS A 87 -9.96 -12.23 5.58
C HIS A 87 -10.58 -13.64 5.59
N THR A 88 -10.85 -14.21 4.43
CA THR A 88 -11.57 -15.51 4.33
C THR A 88 -10.65 -16.69 4.03
N ARG A 89 -9.37 -16.44 3.72
CA ARG A 89 -8.42 -17.49 3.33
C ARG A 89 -7.23 -17.53 4.27
N PHE A 90 -6.89 -18.73 4.68
CA PHE A 90 -5.65 -18.99 5.40
C PHE A 90 -4.48 -19.04 4.43
N HIS A 91 -3.36 -18.45 4.84
CA HIS A 91 -2.15 -18.34 4.02
C HIS A 91 -1.03 -19.21 4.58
N PRO A 92 -0.16 -19.79 3.74
CA PRO A 92 0.98 -20.57 4.22
C PRO A 92 1.84 -19.76 5.20
N GLY A 93 2.22 -20.39 6.32
CA GLY A 93 3.00 -19.75 7.38
C GLY A 93 2.19 -19.12 8.50
N GLU A 94 0.87 -18.96 8.32
CA GLU A 94 -0.02 -18.44 9.37
C GLU A 94 -0.14 -19.42 10.54
N GLU A 95 -0.03 -18.90 11.76
CA GLU A 95 -0.19 -19.66 13.00
C GLU A 95 -1.61 -19.49 13.53
N LEU A 96 -2.32 -20.60 13.66
CA LEU A 96 -3.71 -20.64 14.04
C LEU A 96 -3.87 -21.40 15.36
N THR A 97 -4.85 -20.99 16.14
CA THR A 97 -5.24 -21.73 17.34
C THR A 97 -6.49 -22.53 17.05
N MET A 98 -6.38 -23.86 17.08
CA MET A 98 -7.55 -24.72 16.93
C MET A 98 -8.43 -24.63 18.17
N LEU A 99 -9.66 -24.15 17.97
CA LEU A 99 -10.73 -24.14 18.98
C LEU A 99 -11.37 -25.53 18.99
N GLY A 100 -10.80 -26.46 19.75
CA GLY A 100 -11.35 -27.79 20.00
C GLY A 100 -11.29 -28.14 21.48
N LEU A 101 -11.64 -29.38 21.84
CA LEU A 101 -11.54 -29.88 23.23
C LEU A 101 -10.11 -29.71 23.81
N HIS A 102 -9.10 -29.75 22.95
CA HIS A 102 -7.73 -29.42 23.30
C HIS A 102 -7.22 -28.32 22.37
N GLN A 103 -6.88 -27.18 22.96
CA GLN A 103 -6.34 -26.05 22.25
C GLN A 103 -4.93 -26.39 21.74
N ARG A 104 -4.73 -26.34 20.42
CA ARG A 104 -3.45 -26.63 19.76
C ARG A 104 -3.12 -25.52 18.79
N GLN A 105 -1.87 -25.07 18.81
CA GLN A 105 -1.35 -24.21 17.75
C GLN A 105 -1.03 -25.06 16.53
N VAL A 106 -1.48 -24.63 15.36
CA VAL A 106 -1.24 -25.27 14.08
C VAL A 106 -0.76 -24.23 13.09
N ARG A 107 0.14 -24.63 12.20
CA ARG A 107 0.63 -23.76 11.12
C ARG A 107 0.04 -24.20 9.80
N VAL A 108 -0.39 -23.25 8.99
CA VAL A 108 -0.88 -23.51 7.64
C VAL A 108 0.30 -23.87 6.74
N ILE A 109 0.33 -25.10 6.23
CA ILE A 109 1.41 -25.57 5.35
C ILE A 109 1.07 -25.30 3.87
N LYS A 110 -0.21 -25.45 3.50
CA LYS A 110 -0.67 -25.26 2.13
C LYS A 110 -2.13 -24.81 2.12
N SER A 111 -2.42 -23.78 1.33
CA SER A 111 -3.78 -23.35 1.02
C SER A 111 -4.14 -23.83 -0.39
N ARG A 112 -5.31 -24.46 -0.57
CA ARG A 112 -5.77 -24.85 -1.92
C ARG A 112 -6.44 -23.64 -2.56
N LYS A 113 -6.08 -23.32 -3.81
CA LYS A 113 -6.88 -22.42 -4.64
C LYS A 113 -8.23 -23.10 -4.87
N ILE A 114 -9.29 -22.64 -4.21
CA ILE A 114 -10.65 -22.96 -4.64
C ILE A 114 -10.89 -22.07 -5.86
N LEU A 115 -10.87 -22.70 -7.04
CA LEU A 115 -11.38 -22.09 -8.27
C LEU A 115 -12.90 -21.97 -8.07
N VAL A 116 -13.36 -20.74 -7.87
CA VAL A 116 -14.78 -20.38 -7.97
C VAL A 116 -14.99 -19.83 -9.37
#